data_AF-A0A0Q6LBE7-F1
#
_entry.id   AF-A0A0Q6LBE7-F1
#
_cell.length_a   1.000
_cell.length_b   1.000
_cell.length_c   1.000
_cell.angle_alpha   90.00
_cell.angle_beta   90.00
_cell.angle_gamma   90.00
#
_symmetry.space_group_name_H-M   'P 1'
#
loop_
_entity.id
_entity.type
_entity.pdbx_description
1 polymer ?
#
loop_
_entity_poly.entity_id
_entity_poly.type
_entity_poly.pdbx_seq_one_letter_code
_entity_poly.pdbx_strand_id
1 'polypeptide(L)'
;MGCIEYSSRKRTEVSDGGTDLPIEATPDIDMVDTENPREDKQLKRRIRRIRNPFGPSDAEVRANVAGQASADAALALQIESEGAIPRDLTAAAFFDVDNTMVQGASIIHFARGLAARKYFTSGDLAQFAWQQVKFRVSGKENSEDVASGREKALSFIKGRPTSELTTLGEEIYDEVIADKIWAGTRALAQMHLDAGQQVWLVTATPLELAQIIAKRLGLTGALGTVAESTDGVFTGRLVGDILHGIGKAHAVRSLAVREGLNLKRCTAYSDSHNDVPMLSLVGTAVAINPDPDLRELAKNRGWEIRDYRTGRKAAKIGVPTALALGAVGGGLAAVVGRRKA
;
A
#
# COMPACT_ATOMS: atom_id res chain seq x y z
N MET A 1 -6.59 20.22 9.11
CA MET A 1 -6.00 18.92 8.76
C MET A 1 -6.19 18.00 9.95
N GLY A 2 -7.14 17.07 9.85
CA GLY A 2 -7.48 16.15 10.93
C GLY A 2 -6.41 15.07 11.06
N CYS A 3 -5.81 14.95 12.24
CA CYS A 3 -4.95 13.83 12.59
C CYS A 3 -5.83 12.75 13.22
N ILE A 4 -5.62 11.49 12.83
CA ILE A 4 -6.45 10.37 13.31
C ILE A 4 -5.89 9.91 14.66
N GLU A 5 -6.55 10.32 15.74
CA GLU A 5 -6.32 9.79 17.08
C GLU A 5 -6.91 8.38 17.17
N TYR A 6 -6.08 7.36 17.33
CA TYR A 6 -6.54 6.03 17.75
C TYR A 6 -6.67 6.00 19.29
N SER A 7 -7.63 6.77 19.81
CA SER A 7 -8.02 6.73 21.22
C SER A 7 -9.05 5.63 21.43
N SER A 8 -8.75 4.65 22.29
CA SER A 8 -9.70 3.63 22.70
C SER A 8 -10.84 4.29 23.50
N ARG A 9 -11.92 4.73 22.84
CA ARG A 9 -13.06 5.31 23.55
C ARG A 9 -13.73 4.24 24.41
N LYS A 10 -13.66 4.44 25.74
CA LYS A 10 -14.58 3.83 26.70
C LYS A 10 -16.01 4.22 26.31
N ARG A 11 -16.88 3.22 26.24
CA ARG A 11 -18.30 3.34 25.95
C ARG A 11 -18.96 4.19 27.04
N THR A 12 -19.53 5.34 26.67
CA THR A 12 -20.41 6.13 27.53
C THR A 12 -21.76 5.44 27.63
N GLU A 13 -22.20 5.18 28.87
CA GLU A 13 -23.49 4.59 29.20
C GLU A 13 -24.64 5.55 28.83
N VAL A 14 -25.66 4.99 28.18
CA VAL A 14 -26.96 5.62 28.00
C VAL A 14 -27.84 5.11 29.13
N SER A 15 -28.40 6.02 29.91
CA SER A 15 -29.39 5.76 30.94
C SER A 15 -30.72 5.33 30.31
N ASP A 16 -31.21 4.14 30.65
CA ASP A 16 -32.65 3.87 30.60
C ASP A 16 -33.06 2.86 31.67
N GLY A 17 -34.21 3.10 32.28
CA GLY A 17 -34.62 2.56 33.57
C GLY A 17 -35.11 1.11 33.60
N GLY A 18 -34.98 0.51 34.78
CA GLY A 18 -35.91 -0.46 35.35
C GLY A 18 -35.70 -1.94 34.99
N THR A 19 -35.07 -2.69 35.89
CA THR A 19 -35.71 -3.75 36.72
C THR A 19 -34.62 -4.41 37.58
N ASP A 20 -34.79 -4.37 38.89
CA ASP A 20 -33.88 -4.94 39.89
C ASP A 20 -33.86 -6.48 39.82
N LEU A 21 -32.65 -7.04 39.63
CA LEU A 21 -32.30 -8.40 40.04
C LEU A 21 -30.95 -8.33 40.79
N PRO A 22 -30.79 -9.06 41.91
CA PRO A 22 -29.64 -8.87 42.80
C PRO A 22 -28.36 -9.43 42.17
N ILE A 23 -27.34 -8.57 42.04
CA ILE A 23 -25.99 -8.94 41.62
C ILE A 23 -25.22 -9.34 42.87
N GLU A 24 -24.80 -10.60 42.93
CA GLU A 24 -23.86 -11.11 43.94
C GLU A 24 -22.53 -10.33 43.88
N ALA A 25 -22.02 -9.95 45.05
CA ALA A 25 -20.78 -9.22 45.20
C ALA A 25 -19.58 -9.97 44.59
N THR A 26 -18.87 -9.33 43.66
CA THR A 26 -17.55 -9.77 43.22
C THR A 26 -16.52 -9.45 44.31
N PRO A 27 -15.64 -10.40 44.70
CA PRO A 27 -14.59 -10.09 45.67
C PRO A 27 -13.51 -9.23 45.02
N ASP A 28 -12.96 -8.31 45.82
CA ASP A 28 -11.81 -7.47 45.50
C ASP A 28 -10.65 -8.32 44.97
N ILE A 29 -10.17 -8.00 43.76
CA ILE A 29 -8.93 -8.56 43.23
C ILE A 29 -7.81 -7.64 43.67
N ASP A 30 -7.18 -8.01 44.79
CA ASP A 30 -5.93 -7.44 45.26
C ASP A 30 -4.84 -7.50 44.18
N MET A 31 -4.02 -6.46 44.15
CA MET A 31 -2.78 -6.41 43.40
C MET A 31 -1.87 -7.58 43.81
N VAL A 32 -1.59 -8.49 42.87
CA VAL A 32 -0.50 -9.46 43.01
C VAL A 32 0.59 -9.10 42.02
N ASP A 33 1.59 -8.41 42.55
CA ASP A 33 2.90 -8.24 41.95
C ASP A 33 3.69 -9.54 42.16
N THR A 34 3.85 -10.37 41.11
CA THR A 34 4.88 -11.43 41.09
C THR A 34 5.30 -11.76 39.65
N GLU A 35 6.51 -11.34 39.28
CA GLU A 35 7.23 -11.90 38.13
C GLU A 35 7.61 -13.37 38.43
N ASN A 36 6.77 -14.32 38.02
CA ASN A 36 7.07 -15.76 38.10
C ASN A 36 7.30 -16.36 36.69
N PRO A 37 8.56 -16.61 36.27
CA PRO A 37 8.89 -17.10 34.93
C PRO A 37 8.33 -18.49 34.57
N ARG A 38 7.88 -19.26 35.57
CA ARG A 38 7.31 -20.60 35.36
C ARG A 38 5.81 -20.55 35.04
N GLU A 39 5.08 -19.60 35.61
CA GLU A 39 3.66 -19.38 35.34
C GLU A 39 3.45 -18.76 33.96
N ASP A 40 4.31 -17.83 33.54
CA ASP A 40 4.30 -17.28 32.17
C ASP A 40 4.52 -18.38 31.11
N LYS A 41 5.42 -19.34 31.35
CA LYS A 41 5.60 -20.50 30.46
C LYS A 41 4.39 -21.42 30.41
N GLN A 42 3.70 -21.63 31.54
CA GLN A 42 2.49 -22.45 31.58
C GLN A 42 1.30 -21.74 30.93
N LEU A 43 1.16 -20.43 31.16
CA LEU A 43 0.15 -19.58 30.53
C LEU A 43 0.35 -19.51 29.02
N LYS A 44 1.58 -19.28 28.54
CA LYS A 44 1.94 -19.32 27.10
C LYS A 44 1.66 -20.69 26.48
N ARG A 45 1.88 -21.79 27.21
CA ARG A 45 1.51 -23.15 26.77
C ARG A 45 0.00 -23.37 26.73
N ARG A 46 -0.75 -22.78 27.67
CA ARG A 46 -2.21 -22.85 27.74
C ARG A 46 -2.87 -22.02 26.63
N ILE A 47 -2.35 -20.82 26.38
CA ILE A 47 -2.76 -19.97 25.25
C ILE A 47 -2.46 -20.64 23.90
N ARG A 48 -1.29 -21.30 23.75
CA ARG A 48 -1.01 -22.12 22.56
C ARG A 48 -2.00 -23.27 22.35
N ARG A 49 -2.57 -23.84 23.41
CA ARG A 49 -3.61 -24.88 23.35
C ARG A 49 -5.01 -24.35 23.03
N ILE A 50 -5.29 -23.06 23.26
CA ILE A 50 -6.57 -22.41 22.96
C ILE A 50 -6.60 -21.85 21.53
N ARG A 51 -5.55 -22.07 20.75
CA ARG A 51 -5.50 -21.66 19.34
C ARG A 51 -6.41 -22.60 18.55
N ASN A 52 -7.59 -22.11 18.16
CA ASN A 52 -8.54 -22.85 17.32
C ASN A 52 -7.82 -23.30 16.04
N PRO A 53 -7.60 -24.61 15.81
CA PRO A 53 -6.88 -25.10 14.63
C PRO A 53 -7.63 -24.82 13.32
N PHE A 54 -8.90 -24.43 13.42
CA PHE A 54 -9.74 -24.00 12.30
C PHE A 54 -9.97 -22.49 12.26
N GLY A 55 -9.36 -21.73 13.17
CA GLY A 55 -9.39 -20.27 13.17
C GLY A 55 -8.36 -19.66 12.22
N PRO A 56 -8.48 -18.36 11.89
CA PRO A 56 -7.50 -17.68 11.05
C PRO A 56 -6.10 -17.72 11.70
N SER A 57 -5.09 -17.87 10.86
CA SER A 57 -3.69 -17.75 11.27
C SER A 57 -3.38 -16.34 11.78
N ASP A 58 -2.29 -16.18 12.55
CA ASP A 58 -1.92 -14.84 13.07
C ASP A 58 -1.60 -13.86 11.92
N ALA A 59 -1.09 -14.37 10.80
CA ALA A 59 -0.82 -13.57 9.61
C ALA A 59 -2.12 -13.05 8.99
N GLU A 60 -3.15 -13.90 8.89
CA GLU A 60 -4.48 -13.49 8.41
C GLU A 60 -5.13 -12.49 9.36
N VAL A 61 -5.03 -12.71 10.68
CA VAL A 61 -5.55 -11.75 11.67
C VAL A 61 -4.88 -10.38 11.52
N ARG A 62 -3.54 -10.34 11.37
CA ARG A 62 -2.85 -9.06 11.16
C ARG A 62 -3.19 -8.41 9.81
N ALA A 63 -3.33 -9.20 8.74
CA ALA A 63 -3.78 -8.70 7.45
C ALA A 63 -5.20 -8.12 7.50
N ASN A 64 -6.10 -8.72 8.30
CA ASN A 64 -7.43 -8.16 8.57
C ASN A 64 -7.32 -6.80 9.26
N VAL A 65 -6.52 -6.69 10.33
CA VAL A 65 -6.32 -5.45 11.08
C VAL A 65 -5.73 -4.36 10.17
N ALA A 66 -4.72 -4.70 9.36
CA ALA A 66 -4.12 -3.80 8.38
C ALA A 66 -5.18 -3.29 7.39
N GLY A 67 -6.03 -4.19 6.87
CA GLY A 67 -7.08 -3.84 5.93
C GLY A 67 -8.13 -2.89 6.53
N GLN A 68 -8.58 -3.17 7.75
CA GLN A 68 -9.54 -2.29 8.46
C GLN A 68 -8.92 -0.91 8.73
N ALA A 69 -7.73 -0.88 9.31
CA ALA A 69 -7.04 0.37 9.65
C ALA A 69 -6.80 1.24 8.40
N SER A 70 -6.38 0.62 7.29
CA SER A 70 -6.18 1.31 6.02
C SER A 70 -7.48 1.94 5.50
N ALA A 71 -8.57 1.18 5.52
CA ALA A 71 -9.87 1.70 5.10
C ALA A 71 -10.40 2.78 6.06
N ASP A 72 -10.13 2.69 7.37
CA ASP A 72 -10.62 3.69 8.35
C ASP A 72 -9.89 5.00 8.14
N ALA A 73 -8.57 4.90 7.94
CA ALA A 73 -7.74 6.05 7.67
C ALA A 73 -8.05 6.69 6.30
N ALA A 74 -8.40 5.89 5.30
CA ALA A 74 -8.78 6.39 3.98
C ALA A 74 -10.04 7.25 4.02
N LEU A 75 -11.09 6.80 4.74
CA LEU A 75 -12.34 7.55 4.89
C LEU A 75 -12.14 8.85 5.68
N ALA A 76 -11.34 8.81 6.74
CA ALA A 76 -11.04 10.00 7.52
C ALA A 76 -10.24 11.06 6.74
N LEU A 77 -9.55 10.66 5.68
CA LEU A 77 -8.76 11.52 4.79
C LEU A 77 -9.46 11.82 3.47
N GLN A 78 -10.69 11.32 3.27
CA GLN A 78 -11.42 11.49 2.02
C GLN A 78 -11.72 12.96 1.79
N ILE A 79 -11.46 13.39 0.56
CA ILE A 79 -11.78 14.75 0.11
C ILE A 79 -13.14 14.68 -0.56
N GLU A 80 -14.12 15.39 -0.03
CA GLU A 80 -15.39 15.57 -0.72
C GLU A 80 -15.15 16.37 -2.00
N SER A 81 -15.39 15.76 -3.17
CA SER A 81 -15.31 16.48 -4.45
C SER A 81 -16.69 16.96 -4.91
N GLU A 82 -16.97 18.25 -4.78
CA GLU A 82 -18.17 18.83 -5.41
C GLU A 82 -17.98 18.80 -6.93
N GLY A 83 -18.59 17.81 -7.60
CA GLY A 83 -18.48 17.59 -9.04
C GLY A 83 -19.83 17.75 -9.74
N ALA A 84 -19.81 18.30 -10.95
CA ALA A 84 -20.99 18.43 -11.82
C ALA A 84 -21.46 17.09 -12.42
N ILE A 85 -20.63 16.04 -12.33
CA ILE A 85 -20.92 14.71 -12.88
C ILE A 85 -21.79 13.93 -11.87
N PRO A 86 -22.91 13.34 -12.29
CA PRO A 86 -23.69 12.44 -11.45
C PRO A 86 -22.83 11.30 -10.91
N ARG A 87 -22.76 11.16 -9.58
CA ARG A 87 -21.94 10.13 -8.93
C ARG A 87 -22.60 8.76 -9.02
N ASP A 88 -21.84 7.73 -9.43
CA ASP A 88 -22.19 6.33 -9.21
C ASP A 88 -21.73 5.91 -7.82
N LEU A 89 -22.65 5.99 -6.85
CA LEU A 89 -22.36 5.69 -5.45
C LEU A 89 -22.09 4.21 -5.16
N THR A 90 -22.18 3.33 -6.17
CA THR A 90 -22.11 1.88 -5.97
C THR A 90 -20.96 1.20 -6.72
N ALA A 91 -20.16 1.96 -7.48
CA ALA A 91 -19.04 1.44 -8.26
C ALA A 91 -17.76 2.21 -7.97
N ALA A 92 -16.65 1.49 -8.00
CA ALA A 92 -15.32 2.04 -7.81
C ALA A 92 -14.28 1.32 -8.67
N ALA A 93 -13.15 1.99 -8.87
CA ALA A 93 -11.96 1.42 -9.47
C ALA A 93 -10.79 1.42 -8.47
N PHE A 94 -10.18 0.27 -8.29
CA PHE A 94 -9.07 0.04 -7.38
C PHE A 94 -7.77 -0.14 -8.16
N PHE A 95 -6.79 0.72 -7.93
CA PHE A 95 -5.51 0.67 -8.62
C PHE A 95 -4.39 0.34 -7.65
N ASP A 96 -3.66 -0.73 -7.91
CA ASP A 96 -2.33 -0.86 -7.35
C ASP A 96 -1.43 0.31 -7.80
N VAL A 97 -0.36 0.57 -7.04
CA VAL A 97 0.54 1.70 -7.27
C VAL A 97 1.81 1.27 -7.99
N ASP A 98 2.59 0.36 -7.41
CA ASP A 98 3.94 0.07 -7.88
C ASP A 98 3.88 -0.74 -9.18
N ASN A 99 4.61 -0.32 -10.21
CA ASN A 99 4.53 -0.83 -11.60
C ASN A 99 3.14 -0.77 -12.29
N THR A 100 2.07 -0.50 -11.55
CA THR A 100 0.70 -0.33 -12.06
C THR A 100 0.41 1.14 -12.40
N MET A 101 0.36 2.03 -11.40
CA MET A 101 0.16 3.48 -11.56
C MET A 101 1.50 4.21 -11.75
N VAL A 102 2.50 3.84 -10.95
CA VAL A 102 3.85 4.42 -10.88
C VAL A 102 4.84 3.44 -11.50
N GLN A 103 5.82 3.93 -12.23
CA GLN A 103 6.90 3.11 -12.77
C GLN A 103 7.90 2.73 -11.68
N GLY A 104 8.06 1.43 -11.43
CA GLY A 104 8.90 0.92 -10.34
C GLY A 104 8.26 1.09 -8.97
N ALA A 105 9.03 0.76 -7.93
CA ALA A 105 8.57 0.82 -6.55
C ALA A 105 8.60 2.27 -6.02
N SER A 106 7.42 2.80 -5.68
CA SER A 106 7.23 4.15 -5.11
C SER A 106 8.01 4.34 -3.82
N ILE A 107 8.10 3.32 -2.96
CA ILE A 107 8.89 3.38 -1.73
C ILE A 107 10.40 3.61 -2.00
N ILE A 108 10.92 3.10 -3.12
CA ILE A 108 12.32 3.30 -3.50
C ILE A 108 12.54 4.74 -3.99
N HIS A 109 11.62 5.29 -4.78
CA HIS A 109 11.67 6.70 -5.18
C HIS A 109 11.60 7.62 -3.95
N PHE A 110 10.71 7.29 -3.02
CA PHE A 110 10.55 8.03 -1.78
C PHE A 110 11.80 7.97 -0.90
N ALA A 111 12.35 6.78 -0.66
CA ALA A 111 13.57 6.61 0.11
C ALA A 111 14.77 7.38 -0.51
N ARG A 112 14.88 7.40 -1.84
CA ARG A 112 15.91 8.19 -2.53
C ARG A 112 15.71 9.70 -2.33
N GLY A 113 14.47 10.17 -2.39
CA GLY A 113 14.11 11.56 -2.11
C GLY A 113 14.44 11.97 -0.67
N LEU A 114 14.13 11.11 0.31
CA LEU A 114 14.48 11.31 1.71
C LEU A 114 16.00 11.35 1.93
N ALA A 115 16.74 10.44 1.28
CA ALA A 115 18.20 10.41 1.37
C ALA A 115 18.85 11.68 0.79
N ALA A 116 18.35 12.19 -0.34
CA ALA A 116 18.84 13.44 -0.94
C ALA A 116 18.66 14.65 0.00
N ARG A 117 17.66 14.59 0.88
CA ARG A 117 17.33 15.60 1.89
C ARG A 117 17.99 15.34 3.25
N LYS A 118 18.93 14.39 3.34
CA LYS A 118 19.63 13.99 4.58
C LYS A 118 18.67 13.62 5.73
N TYR A 119 17.50 13.08 5.38
CA TYR A 119 16.48 12.71 6.35
C TYR A 119 16.95 11.58 7.29
N PHE A 120 17.72 10.63 6.74
CA PHE A 120 18.31 9.53 7.50
C PHE A 120 19.54 10.01 8.28
N THR A 121 19.62 9.63 9.55
CA THR A 121 20.83 9.86 10.36
C THR A 121 21.92 8.86 9.98
N SER A 122 23.18 9.16 10.32
CA SER A 122 24.29 8.20 10.17
C SER A 122 24.03 6.90 10.94
N GLY A 123 23.29 6.96 12.06
CA GLY A 123 22.87 5.80 12.83
C GLY A 123 21.86 4.92 12.08
N ASP A 124 20.86 5.53 11.43
CA ASP A 124 19.88 4.81 10.61
C ASP A 124 20.55 4.07 9.45
N LEU A 125 21.47 4.75 8.76
CA LEU A 125 22.21 4.16 7.64
C LEU A 125 23.12 3.00 8.09
N ALA A 126 23.81 3.16 9.22
CA ALA A 126 24.63 2.09 9.80
C ALA A 126 23.77 0.88 10.20
N GLN A 127 22.58 1.12 10.76
CA GLN A 127 21.64 0.07 11.11
C GLN A 127 21.12 -0.68 9.87
N PHE A 128 20.76 0.04 8.80
CA PHE A 128 20.35 -0.59 7.54
C PHE A 128 21.47 -1.42 6.90
N ALA A 129 22.70 -0.89 6.89
CA ALA A 129 23.87 -1.60 6.37
C ALA A 129 24.14 -2.88 7.17
N TRP A 130 24.09 -2.81 8.50
CA TRP A 130 24.25 -3.97 9.38
C TRP A 130 23.18 -5.04 9.13
N GLN A 131 21.94 -4.64 8.90
CA GLN A 131 20.87 -5.59 8.56
C GLN A 131 21.08 -6.28 7.22
N GLN A 132 21.54 -5.55 6.20
CA GLN A 132 21.87 -6.15 4.90
C GLN A 132 23.01 -7.17 5.04
N VAL A 133 24.01 -6.88 5.86
CA VAL A 133 25.09 -7.83 6.19
C VAL A 133 24.54 -9.04 6.95
N LYS A 134 23.74 -8.83 8.01
CA LYS A 134 23.10 -9.92 8.77
C LYS A 134 22.26 -10.82 7.87
N PHE A 135 21.48 -10.26 6.95
CA PHE A 135 20.67 -11.02 6.00
C PHE A 135 21.51 -11.90 5.08
N ARG A 136 22.57 -11.33 4.49
CA ARG A 136 23.51 -12.06 3.63
C ARG A 136 24.24 -13.19 4.36
N VAL A 137 24.54 -13.00 5.65
CA VAL A 137 25.28 -13.98 6.47
C VAL A 137 24.35 -15.04 7.07
N SER A 138 23.14 -14.68 7.47
CA SER A 138 22.26 -15.57 8.24
C SER A 138 21.32 -16.42 7.38
N GLY A 139 21.00 -16.02 6.14
CA GLY A 139 20.27 -16.82 5.14
C GLY A 139 18.89 -17.39 5.54
N LYS A 140 18.37 -17.08 6.73
CA LYS A 140 17.11 -17.59 7.28
C LYS A 140 16.38 -16.47 8.00
N GLU A 141 15.13 -16.26 7.60
CA GLU A 141 14.15 -15.51 8.39
C GLU A 141 13.62 -16.44 9.49
N ASN A 142 13.92 -16.14 10.75
CA ASN A 142 13.11 -16.66 11.85
C ASN A 142 11.80 -15.87 11.90
N SER A 143 10.69 -16.51 12.25
CA SER A 143 9.38 -15.82 12.39
C SER A 143 9.40 -14.70 13.45
N GLU A 144 10.29 -14.78 14.44
CA GLU A 144 10.58 -13.69 15.39
C GLU A 144 11.41 -12.53 14.76
N ASP A 145 12.23 -12.81 13.74
CA ASP A 145 12.98 -11.77 13.02
C ASP A 145 12.05 -10.88 12.18
N VAL A 146 10.92 -11.39 11.69
CA VAL A 146 9.98 -10.61 10.85
C VAL A 146 9.24 -9.54 11.65
N ALA A 147 8.85 -9.80 12.90
CA ALA A 147 8.27 -8.77 13.78
C ALA A 147 9.31 -7.70 14.13
N SER A 148 10.54 -8.13 14.46
CA SER A 148 11.65 -7.20 14.71
C SER A 148 12.05 -6.40 13.46
N GLY A 149 11.89 -6.98 12.27
CA GLY A 149 12.19 -6.34 10.99
C GLY A 149 11.23 -5.20 10.67
N ARG A 150 9.95 -5.33 11.05
CA ARG A 150 8.91 -4.29 10.84
C ARG A 150 9.12 -3.06 11.73
N GLU A 151 9.36 -3.26 13.02
CA GLU A 151 9.69 -2.16 13.95
C GLU A 151 10.99 -1.45 13.55
N LYS A 152 11.98 -2.21 13.07
CA LYS A 152 13.24 -1.64 12.59
C LYS A 152 13.10 -0.94 11.25
N ALA A 153 12.15 -1.32 10.40
CA ALA A 153 11.89 -0.63 9.14
C ALA A 153 11.29 0.76 9.36
N LEU A 154 10.57 0.98 10.46
CA LEU A 154 9.95 2.28 10.80
C LEU A 154 10.71 3.07 11.87
N SER A 155 11.84 2.56 12.36
CA SER A 155 12.58 3.25 13.42
C SER A 155 13.05 4.64 13.00
N PHE A 156 13.32 4.86 11.72
CA PHE A 156 13.80 6.14 11.19
C PHE A 156 12.73 7.25 11.22
N ILE A 157 11.45 6.90 11.29
CA ILE A 157 10.34 7.87 11.45
C ILE A 157 9.86 8.00 12.90
N LYS A 158 10.32 7.13 13.81
CA LYS A 158 9.87 7.14 15.21
C LYS A 158 10.16 8.49 15.88
N GLY A 159 9.16 9.02 16.58
CA GLY A 159 9.25 10.30 17.29
C GLY A 159 9.17 11.54 16.40
N ARG A 160 8.94 11.36 15.09
CA ARG A 160 8.79 12.49 14.16
C ARG A 160 7.32 12.84 13.91
N PRO A 161 7.00 14.12 13.67
CA PRO A 161 5.66 14.53 13.26
C PRO A 161 5.24 13.88 11.93
N THR A 162 4.01 13.40 11.88
CA THR A 162 3.36 12.91 10.64
C THR A 162 3.38 13.96 9.54
N SER A 163 3.18 15.23 9.90
CA SER A 163 3.22 16.37 8.98
C SER A 163 4.58 16.56 8.30
N GLU A 164 5.69 16.23 8.96
CA GLU A 164 7.03 16.31 8.37
C GLU A 164 7.13 15.36 7.17
N LEU A 165 6.68 14.12 7.34
CA LEU A 165 6.70 13.12 6.28
C LEU A 165 5.73 13.46 5.14
N THR A 166 4.57 14.06 5.47
CA THR A 166 3.62 14.56 4.46
C THR A 166 4.25 15.65 3.58
N THR A 167 4.86 16.67 4.18
CA THR A 167 5.52 17.76 3.43
C THR A 167 6.62 17.22 2.53
N LEU A 168 7.50 16.37 3.07
CA LEU A 168 8.56 15.73 2.28
C LEU A 168 7.99 14.86 1.15
N GLY A 169 6.89 14.16 1.40
CA GLY A 169 6.18 13.39 0.39
C GLY A 169 5.64 14.24 -0.75
N GLU A 170 5.09 15.42 -0.46
CA GLU A 170 4.58 16.33 -1.48
C GLU A 170 5.71 16.84 -2.37
N GLU A 171 6.86 17.23 -1.79
CA GLU A 171 8.03 17.66 -2.56
C GLU A 171 8.62 16.52 -3.41
N ILE A 172 8.80 15.33 -2.83
CA ILE A 172 9.37 14.18 -3.53
C ILE A 172 8.43 13.72 -4.64
N TYR A 173 7.11 13.86 -4.46
CA TYR A 173 6.16 13.59 -5.52
C TYR A 173 6.41 14.50 -6.72
N ASP A 174 6.45 15.81 -6.49
CA ASP A 174 6.57 16.83 -7.54
C ASP A 174 7.92 16.70 -8.29
N GLU A 175 9.00 16.36 -7.58
CA GLU A 175 10.34 16.23 -8.18
C GLU A 175 10.63 14.90 -8.87
N VAL A 176 10.04 13.80 -8.37
CA VAL A 176 10.47 12.44 -8.76
C VAL A 176 9.31 11.59 -9.26
N ILE A 177 8.19 11.54 -8.54
CA ILE A 177 7.13 10.55 -8.80
C ILE A 177 6.23 10.99 -9.96
N ALA A 178 5.98 12.28 -10.14
CA ALA A 178 5.11 12.81 -11.20
C ALA A 178 5.52 12.29 -12.60
N ASP A 179 6.82 12.31 -12.91
CA ASP A 179 7.38 11.82 -14.19
C ASP A 179 7.36 10.29 -14.33
N LYS A 180 7.04 9.58 -13.26
CA LYS A 180 6.96 8.11 -13.21
C LYS A 180 5.54 7.60 -13.33
N ILE A 181 4.52 8.46 -13.44
CA ILE A 181 3.15 8.00 -13.68
C ILE A 181 3.02 7.38 -15.07
N TRP A 182 2.38 6.21 -15.16
CA TRP A 182 2.01 5.62 -16.44
C TRP A 182 0.84 6.39 -17.03
N ALA A 183 1.06 7.08 -18.15
CA ALA A 183 0.01 7.84 -18.84
C ALA A 183 -1.21 6.97 -19.20
N GLY A 184 -0.98 5.71 -19.59
CA GLY A 184 -2.05 4.76 -19.89
C GLY A 184 -2.90 4.39 -18.66
N THR A 185 -2.27 4.16 -17.50
CA THR A 185 -2.97 3.88 -16.25
C THR A 185 -3.71 5.13 -15.73
N ARG A 186 -3.10 6.31 -15.85
CA ARG A 186 -3.77 7.58 -15.52
C ARG A 186 -5.02 7.81 -16.37
N ALA A 187 -4.98 7.48 -17.66
CA ALA A 187 -6.15 7.58 -18.54
C ALA A 187 -7.28 6.62 -18.14
N LEU A 188 -6.95 5.42 -17.64
CA LEU A 188 -7.94 4.51 -17.06
C LEU A 188 -8.59 5.09 -15.80
N ALA A 189 -7.80 5.65 -14.90
CA ALA A 189 -8.33 6.32 -13.71
C ALA A 189 -9.27 7.48 -14.10
N GLN A 190 -8.88 8.30 -15.08
CA GLN A 190 -9.73 9.40 -15.57
C GLN A 190 -11.04 8.90 -16.17
N MET A 191 -11.02 7.80 -16.94
CA MET A 191 -12.24 7.19 -17.48
C MET A 191 -13.26 6.83 -16.38
N HIS A 192 -12.80 6.31 -15.24
CA HIS A 192 -13.69 5.99 -14.12
C HIS A 192 -14.24 7.25 -13.44
N LEU A 193 -13.40 8.27 -13.26
CA LEU A 193 -13.83 9.57 -12.72
C LEU A 193 -14.88 10.22 -13.62
N ASP A 194 -14.67 10.20 -14.94
CA ASP A 194 -15.59 10.75 -15.94
C ASP A 194 -16.93 9.97 -15.97
N ALA A 195 -16.91 8.70 -15.58
CA ALA A 195 -18.09 7.87 -15.38
C ALA A 195 -18.78 8.07 -14.01
N GLY A 196 -18.30 9.02 -13.20
CA GLY A 196 -18.84 9.33 -11.87
C GLY A 196 -18.48 8.30 -10.79
N GLN A 197 -17.56 7.38 -11.06
CA GLN A 197 -17.16 6.33 -10.13
C GLN A 197 -16.06 6.81 -9.17
N GLN A 198 -15.97 6.17 -8.01
CA GLN A 198 -14.87 6.41 -7.09
C GLN A 198 -13.57 5.78 -7.64
N VAL A 199 -12.42 6.42 -7.40
CA VAL A 199 -11.11 5.88 -7.80
C VAL A 199 -10.16 5.87 -6.61
N TRP A 200 -9.69 4.68 -6.24
CA TRP A 200 -8.88 4.45 -5.06
C TRP A 200 -7.55 3.82 -5.42
N LEU A 201 -6.46 4.28 -4.79
CA LEU A 201 -5.19 3.56 -4.80
C LEU A 201 -5.19 2.46 -3.72
N VAL A 202 -4.51 1.34 -3.96
CA VAL A 202 -4.40 0.22 -3.00
C VAL A 202 -2.96 -0.32 -2.99
N THR A 203 -2.18 0.00 -1.96
CA THR A 203 -0.72 -0.22 -2.00
C THR A 203 -0.11 -0.63 -0.66
N ALA A 204 1.03 -1.33 -0.74
CA ALA A 204 1.88 -1.62 0.42
C ALA A 204 2.70 -0.40 0.88
N THR A 205 2.79 0.65 0.06
CA THR A 205 3.45 1.92 0.41
C THR A 205 2.75 2.61 1.58
N PRO A 206 3.48 3.40 2.41
CA PRO A 206 2.87 4.20 3.47
C PRO A 206 1.67 5.01 2.99
N LEU A 207 0.63 5.04 3.80
CA LEU A 207 -0.63 5.71 3.47
C LEU A 207 -0.43 7.19 3.12
N GLU A 208 0.47 7.89 3.81
CA GLU A 208 0.75 9.31 3.60
C GLU A 208 1.20 9.57 2.16
N LEU A 209 2.13 8.76 1.65
CA LEU A 209 2.60 8.89 0.27
C LEU A 209 1.52 8.48 -0.73
N ALA A 210 0.76 7.43 -0.44
CA ALA A 210 -0.34 6.98 -1.30
C ALA A 210 -1.42 8.07 -1.43
N GLN A 211 -1.75 8.75 -0.34
CA GLN A 211 -2.72 9.85 -0.32
C GLN A 211 -2.23 11.08 -1.10
N ILE A 212 -0.93 11.39 -1.02
CA ILE A 212 -0.33 12.45 -1.84
C ILE A 212 -0.47 12.12 -3.32
N ILE A 213 -0.18 10.89 -3.74
CA ILE A 213 -0.34 10.46 -5.13
C ILE A 213 -1.83 10.57 -5.55
N ALA A 214 -2.75 10.10 -4.72
CA ALA A 214 -4.19 10.18 -5.00
C ALA A 214 -4.66 11.62 -5.17
N LYS A 215 -4.31 12.51 -4.23
CA LYS A 215 -4.65 13.94 -4.27
C LYS A 215 -4.10 14.63 -5.52
N ARG A 216 -2.83 14.39 -5.86
CA ARG A 216 -2.18 15.01 -7.02
C ARG A 216 -2.74 14.51 -8.36
N LEU A 217 -3.28 13.30 -8.38
CA LEU A 217 -3.95 12.73 -9.55
C LEU A 217 -5.46 13.02 -9.60
N GLY A 218 -6.03 13.69 -8.59
CA GLY A 218 -7.47 13.98 -8.52
C GLY A 218 -8.34 12.75 -8.26
N LEU A 219 -7.79 11.73 -7.60
CA LEU A 219 -8.51 10.49 -7.26
C LEU A 219 -9.33 10.68 -5.96
N THR A 220 -10.19 9.71 -5.64
CA THR A 220 -11.02 9.74 -4.42
C THR A 220 -10.19 9.60 -3.15
N GLY A 221 -9.19 8.71 -3.16
CA GLY A 221 -8.29 8.51 -2.02
C GLY A 221 -7.36 7.31 -2.19
N ALA A 222 -6.77 6.87 -1.09
CA ALA A 222 -5.87 5.73 -1.07
C ALA A 222 -6.03 4.83 0.16
N LEU A 223 -5.85 3.53 -0.06
CA LEU A 223 -5.62 2.50 0.93
C LEU A 223 -4.11 2.18 0.92
N GLY A 224 -3.43 2.43 2.04
CA GLY A 224 -2.00 2.20 2.20
C GLY A 224 -1.64 1.49 3.51
N THR A 225 -0.37 1.18 3.69
CA THR A 225 0.16 0.69 4.97
C THR A 225 0.10 1.79 6.02
N VAL A 226 -0.49 1.49 7.18
CA VAL A 226 -0.71 2.47 8.25
C VAL A 226 0.40 2.38 9.29
N ALA A 227 1.21 3.43 9.38
CA ALA A 227 2.11 3.64 10.50
C ALA A 227 1.33 4.20 11.70
N GLU A 228 1.53 3.62 12.88
CA GLU A 228 0.87 4.07 14.10
C GLU A 228 1.43 5.43 14.52
N SER A 229 0.53 6.33 14.89
CA SER A 229 0.86 7.64 15.44
C SER A 229 -0.01 7.96 16.66
N THR A 230 0.51 8.82 17.53
CA THR A 230 -0.19 9.36 18.70
C THR A 230 0.09 10.85 18.74
N ASP A 231 -0.96 11.67 18.87
CA ASP A 231 -0.88 13.14 18.86
C ASP A 231 -0.09 13.69 17.65
N GLY A 232 -0.27 13.05 16.48
CA GLY A 232 0.40 13.42 15.24
C GLY A 232 1.89 13.06 15.18
N VAL A 233 2.40 12.24 16.08
CA VAL A 233 3.79 11.78 16.13
C VAL A 233 3.86 10.26 15.91
N PHE A 234 4.75 9.80 15.02
CA PHE A 234 4.90 8.37 14.75
C PHE A 234 5.49 7.61 15.95
N THR A 235 4.90 6.46 16.28
CA THR A 235 5.39 5.57 17.35
C THR A 235 6.52 4.66 16.87
N GLY A 236 6.69 4.52 15.55
CA GLY A 236 7.61 3.58 14.91
C GLY A 236 7.04 2.16 14.75
N ARG A 237 5.72 1.98 14.95
CA ARG A 237 5.02 0.69 14.76
C ARG A 237 4.02 0.77 13.60
N LEU A 238 3.53 -0.39 13.17
CA LEU A 238 2.43 -0.52 12.22
C LEU A 238 1.12 -0.79 12.94
N VAL A 239 0.00 -0.29 12.41
CA VAL A 239 -1.33 -0.77 12.77
C VAL A 239 -1.61 -2.03 11.95
N GLY A 240 -1.46 -3.21 12.57
CA GLY A 240 -1.58 -4.50 11.89
C GLY A 240 -0.29 -4.96 11.20
N ASP A 241 -0.27 -4.95 9.87
CA ASP A 241 0.86 -5.37 9.02
C ASP A 241 0.93 -4.49 7.76
N ILE A 242 1.93 -4.73 6.93
CA ILE A 242 2.03 -4.12 5.59
C ILE A 242 0.80 -4.50 4.77
N LEU A 243 0.22 -3.52 4.07
CA LEU A 243 -0.96 -3.73 3.23
C LEU A 243 -0.61 -4.45 1.91
N HIS A 244 -0.39 -5.75 2.02
CA HIS A 244 0.04 -6.60 0.91
C HIS A 244 -0.82 -7.85 0.77
N GLY A 245 -0.94 -8.37 -0.46
CA GLY A 245 -1.67 -9.59 -0.77
C GLY A 245 -3.11 -9.60 -0.24
N ILE A 246 -3.42 -10.55 0.64
CA ILE A 246 -4.74 -10.70 1.27
C ILE A 246 -5.14 -9.42 2.04
N GLY A 247 -4.18 -8.68 2.62
CA GLY A 247 -4.46 -7.41 3.31
C GLY A 247 -5.12 -6.38 2.40
N LYS A 248 -4.68 -6.26 1.14
CA LYS A 248 -5.32 -5.38 0.15
C LYS A 248 -6.76 -5.80 -0.15
N ALA A 249 -7.00 -7.11 -0.29
CA ALA A 249 -8.35 -7.64 -0.49
C ALA A 249 -9.27 -7.31 0.70
N HIS A 250 -8.76 -7.38 1.92
CA HIS A 250 -9.49 -6.98 3.12
C HIS A 250 -9.74 -5.48 3.19
N ALA A 251 -8.78 -4.62 2.82
CA ALA A 251 -9.00 -3.19 2.76
C ALA A 251 -10.10 -2.82 1.76
N VAL A 252 -10.05 -3.38 0.54
CA VAL A 252 -11.07 -3.17 -0.49
C VAL A 252 -12.45 -3.62 -0.02
N ARG A 253 -12.55 -4.79 0.62
CA ARG A 253 -13.82 -5.27 1.19
C ARG A 253 -14.34 -4.34 2.30
N SER A 254 -13.45 -3.89 3.17
CA SER A 254 -13.81 -3.02 4.30
C SER A 254 -14.30 -1.66 3.81
N LEU A 255 -13.60 -1.08 2.84
CA LEU A 255 -14.03 0.14 2.18
C LEU A 255 -15.38 -0.04 1.49
N ALA A 256 -15.57 -1.14 0.73
CA ALA A 256 -16.82 -1.41 0.04
C ALA A 256 -18.03 -1.49 0.97
N VAL A 257 -17.87 -2.06 2.16
CA VAL A 257 -18.94 -2.08 3.17
C VAL A 257 -19.29 -0.68 3.66
N ARG A 258 -18.31 0.19 3.84
CA ARG A 258 -18.49 1.53 4.43
C ARG A 258 -19.04 2.53 3.41
N GLU A 259 -18.59 2.43 2.16
CA GLU A 259 -19.01 3.28 1.05
C GLU A 259 -20.24 2.74 0.29
N GLY A 260 -20.76 1.56 0.66
CA GLY A 260 -21.91 0.95 -0.02
C GLY A 260 -21.62 0.45 -1.45
N LEU A 261 -20.37 0.08 -1.73
CA LEU A 261 -19.93 -0.35 -3.05
C LEU A 261 -20.39 -1.78 -3.37
N ASN A 262 -20.94 -1.96 -4.56
CA ASN A 262 -21.17 -3.28 -5.14
C ASN A 262 -19.90 -3.73 -5.87
N LEU A 263 -19.11 -4.59 -5.23
CA LEU A 263 -17.85 -5.09 -5.82
C LEU A 263 -18.01 -5.74 -7.20
N LYS A 264 -19.18 -6.29 -7.55
CA LYS A 264 -19.45 -6.83 -8.89
C LYS A 264 -19.57 -5.76 -9.98
N ARG A 265 -19.74 -4.50 -9.60
CA ARG A 265 -19.67 -3.33 -10.50
C ARG A 265 -18.30 -2.63 -10.45
N CYS A 266 -17.42 -3.06 -9.55
CA CYS A 266 -16.10 -2.46 -9.40
C CYS A 266 -15.09 -3.08 -10.36
N THR A 267 -14.02 -2.31 -10.60
CA THR A 267 -12.85 -2.75 -11.39
C THR A 267 -11.59 -2.73 -10.53
N ALA A 268 -10.65 -3.64 -10.75
CA ALA A 268 -9.36 -3.65 -10.10
C ALA A 268 -8.21 -3.83 -11.10
N TYR A 269 -7.11 -3.10 -10.86
CA TYR A 269 -5.93 -3.02 -11.70
C TYR A 269 -4.67 -3.35 -10.90
N SER A 270 -3.85 -4.29 -11.38
CA SER A 270 -2.56 -4.60 -10.75
C SER A 270 -1.57 -5.27 -11.71
N ASP A 271 -0.27 -5.19 -11.41
CA ASP A 271 0.81 -5.87 -12.10
C ASP A 271 1.25 -7.19 -11.44
N SER A 272 0.87 -7.42 -10.18
CA SER A 272 1.46 -8.49 -9.38
C SER A 272 0.53 -9.66 -9.10
N HIS A 273 1.07 -10.88 -9.16
CA HIS A 273 0.38 -12.09 -8.74
C HIS A 273 -0.07 -12.04 -7.26
N ASN A 274 0.63 -11.28 -6.42
CA ASN A 274 0.24 -11.10 -5.02
C ASN A 274 -1.15 -10.47 -4.87
N ASP A 275 -1.60 -9.69 -5.85
CA ASP A 275 -2.88 -8.98 -5.81
C ASP A 275 -4.04 -9.80 -6.37
N VAL A 276 -3.82 -11.06 -6.75
CA VAL A 276 -4.88 -11.98 -7.21
C VAL A 276 -6.07 -12.06 -6.25
N PRO A 277 -5.90 -12.08 -4.91
CA PRO A 277 -7.02 -12.00 -3.99
C PRO A 277 -7.89 -10.76 -4.23
N MET A 278 -7.28 -9.57 -4.38
CA MET A 278 -8.01 -8.32 -4.65
C MET A 278 -8.68 -8.35 -6.03
N LEU A 279 -7.94 -8.74 -7.07
CA LEU A 279 -8.46 -8.86 -8.43
C LEU A 279 -9.64 -9.83 -8.53
N SER A 280 -9.66 -10.89 -7.70
CA SER A 280 -10.74 -11.88 -7.67
C SER A 280 -12.01 -11.41 -6.94
N LEU A 281 -11.95 -10.31 -6.18
CA LEU A 281 -13.13 -9.79 -5.45
C LEU A 281 -14.10 -9.02 -6.34
N VAL A 282 -13.57 -8.36 -7.37
CA VAL A 282 -14.31 -7.39 -8.17
C VAL A 282 -14.99 -8.02 -9.39
N GLY A 283 -15.87 -7.27 -10.05
CA GLY A 283 -16.54 -7.70 -11.29
C GLY A 283 -15.62 -7.71 -12.50
N THR A 284 -14.66 -6.78 -12.55
CA THR A 284 -13.73 -6.65 -13.68
C THR A 284 -12.30 -6.56 -13.17
N ALA A 285 -11.45 -7.50 -13.60
CA ALA A 285 -10.03 -7.53 -13.27
C ALA A 285 -9.20 -7.25 -14.51
N VAL A 286 -8.22 -6.35 -14.38
CA VAL A 286 -7.33 -5.96 -15.47
C VAL A 286 -5.88 -6.05 -15.00
N ALA A 287 -5.08 -6.84 -15.70
CA ALA A 287 -3.66 -7.00 -15.45
C ALA A 287 -2.87 -5.91 -16.19
N ILE A 288 -2.22 -5.01 -15.44
CA ILE A 288 -1.43 -3.89 -15.97
C ILE A 288 0.04 -4.23 -15.85
N ASN A 289 0.79 -4.17 -16.95
CA ASN A 289 2.22 -4.49 -16.96
C ASN A 289 2.58 -5.81 -16.22
N PRO A 290 1.81 -6.90 -16.35
CA PRO A 290 1.87 -7.98 -15.38
C PRO A 290 3.23 -8.67 -15.32
N ASP A 291 3.57 -9.15 -14.13
CA ASP A 291 4.58 -10.17 -13.90
C ASP A 291 4.23 -11.48 -14.63
N PRO A 292 5.19 -12.44 -14.76
CA PRO A 292 4.93 -13.68 -15.50
C PRO A 292 3.75 -14.49 -14.96
N ASP A 293 3.63 -14.60 -13.64
CA ASP A 293 2.64 -15.45 -12.97
C ASP A 293 1.22 -14.86 -13.09
N LEU A 294 1.08 -13.54 -12.91
CA LEU A 294 -0.19 -12.83 -13.14
C LEU A 294 -0.56 -12.86 -14.61
N ARG A 295 0.40 -12.75 -15.53
CA ARG A 295 0.13 -12.82 -16.97
C ARG A 295 -0.45 -14.18 -17.36
N GLU A 296 0.14 -15.26 -16.87
CA GLU A 296 -0.37 -16.61 -17.13
C GLU A 296 -1.78 -16.78 -16.56
N LEU A 297 -1.98 -16.38 -15.30
CA LEU A 297 -3.30 -16.45 -14.67
C LEU A 297 -4.34 -15.61 -15.40
N ALA A 298 -4.00 -14.39 -15.82
CA ALA A 298 -4.89 -13.50 -16.53
C ALA A 298 -5.34 -14.11 -17.87
N LYS A 299 -4.42 -14.75 -18.62
CA LYS A 299 -4.78 -15.51 -19.82
C LYS A 299 -5.74 -16.66 -19.51
N ASN A 300 -5.46 -17.43 -18.47
CA ASN A 300 -6.29 -18.58 -18.07
C ASN A 300 -7.69 -18.16 -17.61
N ARG A 301 -7.82 -16.99 -16.97
CA ARG A 301 -9.09 -16.43 -16.47
C ARG A 301 -9.80 -15.50 -17.45
N GLY A 302 -9.21 -15.23 -18.61
CA GLY A 302 -9.74 -14.26 -19.58
C GLY A 302 -9.74 -12.81 -19.08
N TRP A 303 -8.85 -12.47 -18.14
CA TRP A 303 -8.68 -11.09 -17.68
C TRP A 303 -7.97 -10.25 -18.74
N GLU A 304 -8.39 -8.99 -18.87
CA GLU A 304 -7.76 -8.07 -19.81
C GLU A 304 -6.30 -7.80 -19.40
N ILE A 305 -5.40 -7.75 -20.38
CA ILE A 305 -3.98 -7.45 -20.16
C ILE A 305 -3.61 -6.18 -20.92
N ARG A 306 -3.07 -5.18 -20.22
CA ARG A 306 -2.48 -3.98 -20.84
C ARG A 306 -1.02 -3.85 -20.46
N ASP A 307 -0.12 -3.80 -21.45
CA ASP A 307 1.32 -3.69 -21.22
C ASP A 307 1.89 -2.40 -21.83
N TYR A 308 2.09 -1.39 -20.99
CA TYR A 308 2.60 -0.07 -21.35
C TYR A 308 4.14 -0.04 -21.47
N ARG A 309 4.83 -1.12 -21.09
CA ARG A 309 6.29 -1.21 -21.23
C ARG A 309 6.71 -1.41 -22.68
N THR A 310 5.82 -1.98 -23.50
CA THR A 310 6.10 -2.43 -24.87
C THR A 310 6.49 -1.29 -25.80
N GLY A 311 5.77 -0.16 -25.75
CA GLY A 311 6.07 1.02 -26.59
C GLY A 311 7.46 1.63 -26.31
N ARG A 312 7.90 1.61 -25.05
CA ARG A 312 9.24 2.09 -24.68
C ARG A 312 10.35 1.14 -25.11
N LYS A 313 10.13 -0.18 -25.04
CA LYS A 313 11.11 -1.16 -25.55
C LYS A 313 11.29 -0.98 -27.06
N ALA A 314 10.20 -0.81 -27.80
CA ALA A 314 10.24 -0.55 -29.24
C ALA A 314 10.98 0.75 -29.58
N ALA A 315 10.74 1.84 -28.86
CA ALA A 315 11.46 3.11 -29.07
C ALA A 315 12.96 3.02 -28.71
N LYS A 316 13.30 2.39 -27.57
CA LYS A 316 14.68 2.28 -27.09
C LYS A 316 15.56 1.41 -28.00
N ILE A 317 14.97 0.42 -28.67
CA ILE A 317 15.68 -0.46 -29.61
C ILE A 317 15.62 0.12 -31.03
N GLY A 318 14.45 0.60 -31.48
CA GLY A 318 14.22 1.03 -32.86
C GLY A 318 14.90 2.34 -33.24
N VAL A 319 14.96 3.33 -32.33
CA VAL A 319 15.54 4.65 -32.65
C VAL A 319 17.06 4.58 -32.88
N PRO A 320 17.87 3.92 -32.02
CA PRO A 320 19.31 3.77 -32.28
C PRO A 320 19.59 2.96 -33.56
N THR A 321 18.83 1.90 -33.83
CA THR A 321 19.01 1.08 -35.04
C THR A 321 18.67 1.86 -36.31
N ALA A 322 17.58 2.64 -36.31
CA ALA A 322 17.21 3.48 -37.45
C ALA A 322 18.24 4.59 -37.72
N LEU A 323 18.77 5.23 -36.66
CA LEU A 323 19.83 6.23 -36.80
C LEU A 323 21.15 5.63 -37.32
N ALA A 324 21.54 4.44 -36.84
CA ALA A 324 22.73 3.75 -37.31
C ALA A 324 22.63 3.36 -38.79
N LEU A 325 21.48 2.82 -39.22
CA LEU A 325 21.23 2.49 -40.63
C LEU A 325 21.17 3.73 -41.51
N GLY A 326 20.54 4.82 -41.04
CA GLY A 326 20.50 6.10 -41.72
C GLY A 326 21.88 6.73 -41.91
N ALA A 327 22.76 6.65 -40.90
CA ALA A 327 24.13 7.14 -40.98
C ALA A 327 24.98 6.34 -41.98
N VAL A 328 24.84 5.02 -42.00
CA VAL A 328 25.53 4.16 -42.97
C VAL A 328 25.02 4.41 -44.39
N GLY A 329 23.70 4.49 -44.59
CA GLY A 329 23.10 4.79 -45.89
C GLY A 329 23.46 6.18 -46.42
N GLY A 330 23.42 7.20 -45.56
CA GLY A 330 23.82 8.56 -45.89
C GLY A 330 25.32 8.69 -46.19
N GLY A 331 26.17 7.98 -45.45
CA GLY A 331 27.62 7.93 -45.70
C GLY A 331 27.97 7.30 -47.05
N LEU A 332 27.31 6.19 -47.41
CA LEU A 332 27.49 5.54 -48.71
C LEU A 332 27.02 6.43 -49.88
N ALA A 333 25.88 7.11 -49.74
CA ALA A 333 25.40 8.05 -50.75
C ALA A 333 26.37 9.24 -50.96
N ALA A 334 26.95 9.78 -49.89
CA ALA A 334 27.93 10.86 -49.96
C ALA A 334 29.25 10.44 -50.63
N VAL A 335 29.71 9.20 -50.39
CA VAL A 335 30.92 8.64 -51.02
C VAL A 335 30.71 8.37 -52.51
N VAL A 336 29.52 7.89 -52.91
CA VAL A 336 29.18 7.69 -54.32
C VAL A 336 29.01 9.03 -55.06
N GLY A 337 28.42 10.04 -54.41
CA GLY A 337 28.28 11.39 -54.98
C GLY A 337 29.62 12.08 -55.24
N ARG A 338 30.62 11.92 -54.36
CA ARG A 338 31.96 12.49 -54.53
C ARG A 338 32.82 11.81 -55.59
N ARG A 339 32.47 10.60 -56.05
CA ARG A 339 33.19 9.89 -57.13
C ARG A 339 32.66 10.22 -58.53
N LYS A 340 31.58 11.00 -58.63
CA LYS A 340 30.95 11.40 -59.89
C LYS A 340 31.10 12.90 -60.22
N ALA A 341 31.80 13.66 -59.38
CA ALA A 341 32.19 15.05 -59.62
C ALA A 341 33.67 15.10 -60.01
#